data_AF-A0A946EQQ8-F1
#
_entry.id   AF-A0A946EQQ8-F1
#
_cell.length_a   1.000
_cell.length_b   1.000
_cell.length_c   1.000
_cell.angle_alpha   90.00
_cell.angle_beta   90.00
_cell.angle_gamma   90.00
#
_symmetry.space_group_name_H-M   'P 1'
#
loop_
_entity.id
_entity.type
_entity.pdbx_description
1 polymer ?
#
loop_
_entity_poly.entity_id
_entity_poly.type
_entity_poly.pdbx_seq_one_letter_code
_entity_poly.pdbx_strand_id
1 'polypeptide(L)'
;QEPLSPAELTDDTGTAEASVSGARPGNDSGLLIAARPSLRTSGHHVTGHYNGKIERPFLLDQATPLDGAVEGVVAIWDFSLDIPTATVRDTGANRIDGTLVNLPARGMTGSNWTGEVMSWQQRPEHYGAIHFHEDDLYDCEWETDFELEVPAGTKSGAYGARLTCEDVEEIIPFYVRPETGKPTADVLFLASTFTYQVYGNHARGNSEHEMRQRVRDWGARPWNPDDHHDYAHSTYNFHTDGSGVHFSSRLRPLITFRPNYLTLFDHRGSGIRHFTPDTHILDWLEEKGHDFDVITDEDLDEVGPELLASYKVVMTGSHPEYHTLTTRDSLQAYTETGGRFMYMGGNGFYWKVVRSPEFPGMIELRRTEGGIRTWAAEPGEYYHQLNGTYAGLWRRNGRYPNTLAGIGFSSQGNFESSYYRRGADAENPRAAWILAGIDDEVLGNFGLCGGGAAGFELDRFDPKLGSPGHGLVVLTSENHQESFIAVLEDQLSHRFTLTGETHKQLVRADVTFFETAMGGAVFSVGSITFSGSLSHNDYDNNISRMIDNVVTRFRDPAEF
;
A
#
# COMPACT_ATOMS: atom_id res chain seq x y z
N GLN A 1 -21.61 28.32 17.01
CA GLN A 1 -21.57 26.85 16.99
C GLN A 1 -21.80 26.37 18.40
N GLU A 2 -22.82 25.52 18.56
CA GLU A 2 -22.99 24.70 19.75
C GLU A 2 -22.82 23.24 19.31
N PRO A 3 -22.05 22.43 20.04
CA PRO A 3 -21.85 21.03 19.72
C PRO A 3 -23.15 20.26 19.98
N LEU A 4 -23.47 19.32 19.10
CA LEU A 4 -24.63 18.43 19.26
C LEU A 4 -24.44 17.42 20.40
N SER A 5 -23.19 17.20 20.84
CA SER A 5 -22.86 16.57 22.10
C SER A 5 -21.51 17.13 22.58
N PRO A 6 -21.41 17.70 23.79
CA PRO A 6 -20.15 18.26 24.30
C PRO A 6 -19.09 17.16 24.39
N ALA A 7 -17.90 17.40 23.84
CA ALA A 7 -16.76 16.54 24.12
C ALA A 7 -16.37 16.67 25.61
N GLU A 8 -16.35 15.55 26.35
CA GLU A 8 -15.79 15.57 27.70
C GLU A 8 -14.30 15.98 27.58
N LEU A 9 -13.96 17.16 28.13
CA LEU A 9 -12.62 17.77 28.25
C LEU A 9 -12.21 18.86 27.23
N THR A 10 -13.09 19.29 26.33
CA THR A 10 -12.82 20.44 25.42
C THR A 10 -14.01 21.38 25.34
N ASP A 11 -13.76 22.70 25.40
CA ASP A 11 -14.76 23.71 25.07
C ASP A 11 -14.76 23.93 23.56
N ASP A 12 -15.67 23.23 22.88
CA ASP A 12 -15.94 23.28 21.44
C ASP A 12 -17.14 24.18 21.12
N THR A 13 -17.63 24.94 22.10
CA THR A 13 -18.66 25.96 21.89
C THR A 13 -18.02 27.28 21.43
N GLY A 14 -18.59 27.91 20.41
CA GLY A 14 -18.02 29.16 19.92
C GLY A 14 -18.95 29.88 18.95
N THR A 15 -19.30 31.12 19.27
CA THR A 15 -20.03 32.00 18.35
C THR A 15 -19.13 33.17 18.00
N ALA A 16 -18.82 33.32 16.72
CA ALA A 16 -18.15 34.49 16.17
C ALA A 16 -19.11 35.23 15.25
N GLU A 17 -19.30 36.51 15.50
CA GLU A 17 -20.07 37.39 14.64
C GLU A 17 -19.14 38.48 14.11
N ALA A 18 -19.10 38.65 12.78
CA ALA A 18 -18.34 39.70 12.13
C ALA A 18 -19.27 40.48 11.18
N SER A 19 -19.46 41.76 11.47
CA SER A 19 -20.13 42.68 10.55
C SER A 19 -19.13 43.20 9.53
N VAL A 20 -19.23 42.74 8.28
CA VAL A 20 -18.39 43.22 7.18
C VAL A 20 -19.09 44.42 6.54
N SER A 21 -18.55 45.61 6.73
CA SER A 21 -18.99 46.81 6.00
C SER A 21 -18.19 46.92 4.70
N GLY A 22 -18.75 46.40 3.61
CA GLY A 22 -18.13 46.46 2.29
C GLY A 22 -19.16 46.37 1.18
N ALA A 23 -18.94 47.11 0.09
CA ALA A 23 -19.62 46.85 -1.16
C ALA A 23 -19.43 45.36 -1.53
N ARG A 24 -20.46 44.70 -2.08
CA ARG A 24 -20.33 43.34 -2.63
C ARG A 24 -19.06 43.31 -3.48
N PRO A 25 -17.99 42.63 -3.05
CA PRO A 25 -16.81 42.54 -3.88
C PRO A 25 -17.23 41.77 -5.12
N GLY A 26 -17.22 42.43 -6.28
CA GLY A 26 -17.28 41.72 -7.54
C GLY A 26 -15.99 40.93 -7.64
N ASN A 27 -16.03 39.67 -7.26
CA ASN A 27 -14.99 38.72 -7.59
C ASN A 27 -15.61 37.65 -8.48
N ASP A 28 -14.90 37.28 -9.54
CA ASP A 28 -15.30 36.19 -10.44
C ASP A 28 -14.92 34.82 -9.84
N SER A 29 -14.64 34.75 -8.52
CA SER A 29 -14.27 33.52 -7.84
C SER A 29 -15.51 32.70 -7.50
N GLY A 30 -15.48 31.41 -7.83
CA GLY A 30 -16.52 30.47 -7.41
C GLY A 30 -16.69 30.42 -5.89
N LEU A 31 -17.85 29.95 -5.44
CA LEU A 31 -18.10 29.66 -4.03
C LEU A 31 -17.22 28.48 -3.61
N LEU A 32 -16.41 28.68 -2.55
CA LEU A 32 -15.57 27.64 -1.96
C LEU A 32 -16.13 27.24 -0.60
N ILE A 33 -16.04 25.94 -0.30
CA ILE A 33 -16.29 25.36 1.03
C ILE A 33 -14.94 24.81 1.52
N ALA A 34 -14.66 24.96 2.81
CA ALA A 34 -13.40 24.55 3.45
C ALA A 34 -12.12 25.26 2.95
N ALA A 35 -12.24 26.35 2.20
CA ALA A 35 -11.11 27.21 1.82
C ALA A 35 -11.57 28.62 1.42
N ARG A 36 -10.62 29.52 1.12
CA ARG A 36 -10.93 30.87 0.60
C ARG A 36 -10.02 31.29 -0.55
N PRO A 37 -10.48 32.18 -1.46
CA PRO A 37 -9.59 32.79 -2.46
C PRO A 37 -8.45 33.59 -1.80
N SER A 38 -7.27 33.56 -2.41
CA SER A 38 -6.13 34.40 -2.02
C SER A 38 -6.47 35.87 -2.26
N LEU A 39 -6.31 36.70 -1.22
CA LEU A 39 -6.52 38.16 -1.31
C LEU A 39 -5.27 38.92 -1.80
N ARG A 40 -4.13 38.22 -2.02
CA ARG A 40 -2.81 38.85 -2.21
C ARG A 40 -2.21 38.65 -3.60
N THR A 41 -2.75 37.76 -4.41
CA THR A 41 -2.17 37.36 -5.70
C THR A 41 -3.23 37.42 -6.79
N SER A 42 -2.89 38.00 -7.94
CA SER A 42 -3.71 37.91 -9.15
C SER A 42 -3.67 36.47 -9.68
N GLY A 43 -4.81 35.78 -9.70
CA GLY A 43 -4.95 34.38 -10.10
C GLY A 43 -5.88 33.60 -9.17
N HIS A 44 -6.40 32.45 -9.60
CA HIS A 44 -7.29 31.58 -8.82
C HIS A 44 -6.56 30.79 -7.70
N HIS A 45 -5.68 31.44 -6.94
CA HIS A 45 -5.00 30.79 -5.83
C HIS A 45 -5.94 30.63 -4.63
N VAL A 46 -5.99 29.44 -4.05
CA VAL A 46 -6.79 29.11 -2.86
C VAL A 46 -5.87 29.07 -1.63
N THR A 47 -6.34 29.59 -0.50
CA THR A 47 -5.61 29.67 0.78
C THR A 47 -6.56 29.50 1.96
N GLY A 48 -6.04 29.43 3.18
CA GLY A 48 -6.86 29.40 4.40
C GLY A 48 -7.78 28.18 4.42
N HIS A 49 -7.20 27.02 4.13
CA HIS A 49 -7.87 25.72 4.17
C HIS A 49 -8.38 25.42 5.59
N TYR A 50 -9.49 24.71 5.66
CA TYR A 50 -10.11 24.25 6.90
C TYR A 50 -9.76 22.79 7.14
N ASN A 51 -9.35 22.47 8.36
CA ASN A 51 -9.18 21.12 8.85
C ASN A 51 -10.38 20.74 9.72
N GLY A 52 -11.09 19.69 9.33
CA GLY A 52 -12.23 19.17 10.08
C GLY A 52 -13.43 18.78 9.23
N LYS A 53 -14.45 18.25 9.90
CA LYS A 53 -15.66 17.76 9.24
C LYS A 53 -16.66 18.88 9.00
N ILE A 54 -17.16 18.98 7.78
CA ILE A 54 -18.34 19.79 7.44
C ILE A 54 -19.45 18.84 7.02
N GLU A 55 -20.66 19.10 7.52
CA GLU A 55 -21.87 18.38 7.17
C GLU A 55 -22.95 19.34 6.68
N ARG A 56 -23.61 18.96 5.58
CA ARG A 56 -24.83 19.57 5.03
C ARG A 56 -24.85 21.11 5.05
N PRO A 57 -23.85 21.78 4.46
CA PRO A 57 -23.87 23.24 4.37
C PRO A 57 -25.04 23.68 3.48
N PHE A 58 -25.64 24.82 3.83
CA PHE A 58 -26.68 25.46 3.04
C PHE A 58 -26.45 26.97 2.96
N LEU A 59 -26.96 27.57 1.89
CA LEU A 59 -26.88 29.01 1.63
C LEU A 59 -28.29 29.58 1.50
N LEU A 60 -28.52 30.72 2.16
CA LEU A 60 -29.76 31.48 2.08
C LEU A 60 -29.51 32.83 1.38
N ASP A 61 -30.50 33.36 0.69
CA ASP A 61 -30.46 34.69 0.06
C ASP A 61 -30.81 35.83 1.04
N GLN A 62 -31.18 35.47 2.27
CA GLN A 62 -31.58 36.36 3.34
C GLN A 62 -31.06 35.89 4.69
N ALA A 63 -30.92 36.83 5.64
CA ALA A 63 -30.59 36.51 7.01
C ALA A 63 -31.84 35.95 7.72
N THR A 64 -31.78 34.67 8.10
CA THR A 64 -32.88 33.97 8.77
C THR A 64 -32.42 33.49 10.15
N PRO A 65 -33.21 33.70 11.22
CA PRO A 65 -32.95 33.09 12.52
C PRO A 65 -32.96 31.55 12.45
N LEU A 66 -31.98 30.89 13.09
CA LEU A 66 -31.78 29.43 13.01
C LEU A 66 -32.86 28.60 13.73
N ASP A 67 -33.73 29.24 14.50
CA ASP A 67 -34.83 28.66 15.27
C ASP A 67 -36.18 28.64 14.53
N GLY A 68 -36.21 29.08 13.26
CA GLY A 68 -37.40 29.16 12.42
C GLY A 68 -37.40 28.27 11.18
N ALA A 69 -38.48 28.35 10.39
CA ALA A 69 -38.52 27.74 9.06
C ALA A 69 -37.48 28.42 8.15
N VAL A 70 -36.66 27.61 7.49
CA VAL A 70 -35.61 28.10 6.59
C VAL A 70 -36.23 28.52 5.27
N GLU A 71 -36.43 29.83 5.08
CA GLU A 71 -36.89 30.44 3.82
C GLU A 71 -35.72 31.07 3.05
N GLY A 72 -35.86 31.24 1.74
CA GLY A 72 -34.83 31.88 0.91
C GLY A 72 -33.64 30.96 0.57
N VAL A 73 -33.85 29.64 0.54
CA VAL A 73 -32.79 28.68 0.23
C VAL A 73 -32.27 28.88 -1.18
N VAL A 74 -30.97 29.18 -1.28
CA VAL A 74 -30.21 29.25 -2.53
C VAL A 74 -29.67 27.86 -2.90
N ALA A 75 -29.06 27.16 -1.94
CA ALA A 75 -28.48 25.84 -2.14
C ALA A 75 -28.45 25.05 -0.82
N ILE A 76 -28.56 23.72 -0.90
CA ILE A 76 -28.39 22.75 0.20
C ILE A 76 -27.55 21.60 -0.33
N TRP A 77 -26.28 21.55 0.05
CA TRP A 77 -25.39 20.48 -0.39
C TRP A 77 -25.50 19.26 0.52
N ASP A 78 -26.05 18.17 0.00
CA ASP A 78 -26.13 16.90 0.75
C ASP A 78 -24.92 16.03 0.43
N PHE A 79 -23.95 16.09 1.34
CA PHE A 79 -22.68 15.37 1.24
C PHE A 79 -22.83 13.84 1.39
N SER A 80 -23.99 13.33 1.80
CA SER A 80 -24.27 11.89 1.86
C SER A 80 -24.58 11.27 0.50
N LEU A 81 -24.83 12.09 -0.52
CA LEU A 81 -25.15 11.65 -1.87
C LEU A 81 -23.89 11.51 -2.72
N ASP A 82 -23.89 10.52 -3.61
CA ASP A 82 -22.82 10.24 -4.58
C ASP A 82 -21.41 10.17 -3.94
N ILE A 83 -21.31 9.57 -2.75
CA ILE A 83 -20.06 9.41 -1.97
C ILE A 83 -18.87 8.89 -2.81
N PRO A 84 -19.03 7.92 -3.73
CA PRO A 84 -17.90 7.44 -4.54
C PRO A 84 -17.36 8.45 -5.57
N THR A 85 -17.99 9.62 -5.71
CA THR A 85 -17.73 10.59 -6.78
C THR A 85 -17.16 11.92 -6.27
N ALA A 86 -16.62 12.72 -7.18
CA ALA A 86 -16.21 14.10 -6.92
C ALA A 86 -17.40 15.05 -6.80
N THR A 87 -18.61 14.59 -7.12
CA THR A 87 -19.80 15.45 -7.18
C THR A 87 -20.41 15.63 -5.79
N VAL A 88 -20.76 16.88 -5.49
CA VAL A 88 -21.50 17.27 -4.29
C VAL A 88 -22.86 17.79 -4.73
N ARG A 89 -23.94 17.11 -4.36
CA ARG A 89 -25.28 17.41 -4.87
C ARG A 89 -25.96 18.54 -4.13
N ASP A 90 -26.45 19.53 -4.87
CA ASP A 90 -27.44 20.48 -4.38
C ASP A 90 -28.85 19.89 -4.46
N THR A 91 -29.46 19.69 -3.30
CA THR A 91 -30.83 19.20 -3.14
C THR A 91 -31.87 20.33 -3.20
N GLY A 92 -31.43 21.59 -3.22
CA GLY A 92 -32.25 22.78 -3.41
C GLY A 92 -32.81 22.92 -4.82
N ALA A 93 -33.64 23.94 -5.00
CA ALA A 93 -34.35 24.19 -6.26
C ALA A 93 -33.42 24.62 -7.41
N ASN A 94 -32.26 25.20 -7.09
CA ASN A 94 -31.35 25.78 -8.08
C ASN A 94 -30.34 24.77 -8.66
N ARG A 95 -30.13 23.61 -8.01
CA ARG A 95 -29.24 22.54 -8.48
C ARG A 95 -27.80 23.02 -8.75
N ILE A 96 -27.28 23.82 -7.83
CA ILE A 96 -25.91 24.35 -7.86
C ILE A 96 -24.96 23.27 -7.31
N ASP A 97 -24.77 22.19 -8.07
CA ASP A 97 -23.88 21.10 -7.70
C ASP A 97 -22.42 21.62 -7.56
N GLY A 98 -21.70 21.05 -6.60
CA GLY A 98 -20.28 21.31 -6.36
C GLY A 98 -19.38 20.18 -6.87
N THR A 99 -18.08 20.45 -6.91
CA THR A 99 -17.04 19.47 -7.25
C THR A 99 -15.95 19.50 -6.18
N LEU A 100 -15.54 18.32 -5.72
CA LEU A 100 -14.45 18.16 -4.77
C LEU A 100 -13.10 18.34 -5.46
N VAL A 101 -12.18 19.00 -4.77
CA VAL A 101 -10.78 19.20 -5.18
C VAL A 101 -9.89 18.44 -4.20
N ASN A 102 -8.86 17.76 -4.69
CA ASN A 102 -7.91 16.96 -3.90
C ASN A 102 -8.48 15.78 -3.09
N LEU A 103 -9.72 15.38 -3.36
CA LEU A 103 -10.35 14.16 -2.84
C LEU A 103 -10.35 14.04 -1.30
N PRO A 104 -11.01 14.96 -0.58
CA PRO A 104 -11.19 14.86 0.87
C PRO A 104 -11.97 13.59 1.25
N ALA A 105 -11.81 13.13 2.49
CA ALA A 105 -12.44 11.88 2.94
C ALA A 105 -13.96 12.02 3.10
N ARG A 106 -14.71 11.17 2.40
CA ARG A 106 -16.17 11.02 2.47
C ARG A 106 -16.56 9.68 3.11
N GLY A 107 -17.86 9.49 3.32
CA GLY A 107 -18.37 8.37 4.11
C GLY A 107 -17.93 8.49 5.58
N MET A 108 -17.78 9.73 6.05
CA MET A 108 -17.35 10.05 7.41
C MET A 108 -18.58 10.22 8.29
N THR A 109 -18.46 9.90 9.57
CA THR A 109 -19.60 9.98 10.50
C THR A 109 -20.14 11.41 10.57
N GLY A 110 -21.44 11.56 10.35
CA GLY A 110 -22.18 12.79 10.54
C GLY A 110 -22.67 12.94 11.98
N SER A 111 -23.27 14.07 12.29
CA SER A 111 -23.69 14.44 13.63
C SER A 111 -24.85 13.62 14.19
N ASN A 112 -25.59 12.93 13.32
CA ASN A 112 -26.67 12.02 13.67
C ASN A 112 -26.22 10.54 13.72
N TRP A 113 -24.93 10.25 13.55
CA TRP A 113 -24.43 8.88 13.62
C TRP A 113 -24.55 8.32 15.05
N THR A 114 -25.19 7.16 15.19
CA THR A 114 -25.47 6.53 16.48
C THR A 114 -24.70 5.23 16.74
N GLY A 115 -23.94 4.75 15.75
CA GLY A 115 -23.31 3.43 15.78
C GLY A 115 -24.24 2.24 15.47
N GLU A 116 -25.52 2.48 15.17
CA GLU A 116 -26.46 1.41 14.80
C GLU A 116 -26.06 0.71 13.48
N VAL A 117 -25.56 1.48 12.52
CA VAL A 117 -25.18 1.01 11.19
C VAL A 117 -23.79 1.52 10.85
N MET A 118 -22.85 0.59 10.66
CA MET A 118 -21.43 0.88 10.39
C MET A 118 -21.13 1.19 8.91
N SER A 119 -22.02 0.83 7.99
CA SER A 119 -21.80 1.03 6.55
C SER A 119 -22.57 2.24 6.04
N TRP A 120 -21.86 3.19 5.43
CA TRP A 120 -22.48 4.36 4.81
C TRP A 120 -23.47 3.99 3.70
N GLN A 121 -23.29 2.84 3.04
CA GLN A 121 -24.22 2.38 2.00
C GLN A 121 -25.62 2.03 2.54
N GLN A 122 -25.71 1.66 3.82
CA GLN A 122 -26.96 1.19 4.42
C GLN A 122 -27.76 2.33 5.08
N ARG A 123 -27.07 3.38 5.53
CA ARG A 123 -27.64 4.57 6.19
C ARG A 123 -26.86 5.83 5.78
N PRO A 124 -26.88 6.22 4.49
CA PRO A 124 -26.07 7.34 4.00
C PRO A 124 -26.32 8.64 4.76
N GLU A 125 -27.54 8.85 5.25
CA GLU A 125 -27.91 10.02 6.04
C GLU A 125 -27.16 10.13 7.38
N HIS A 126 -26.51 9.06 7.86
CA HIS A 126 -25.61 9.07 9.03
C HIS A 126 -24.15 9.42 8.68
N TYR A 127 -23.84 9.56 7.38
CA TYR A 127 -22.49 9.77 6.86
C TYR A 127 -22.43 10.99 5.93
N GLY A 128 -23.17 12.04 6.31
CA GLY A 128 -23.24 13.31 5.60
C GLY A 128 -22.04 14.23 5.84
N ALA A 129 -20.98 13.77 6.48
CA ALA A 129 -19.77 14.56 6.69
C ALA A 129 -18.72 14.29 5.61
N ILE A 130 -18.02 15.35 5.21
CA ILE A 130 -16.74 15.27 4.48
C ILE A 130 -15.67 15.82 5.42
N HIS A 131 -14.56 15.08 5.56
CA HIS A 131 -13.40 15.50 6.34
C HIS A 131 -12.39 16.15 5.41
N PHE A 132 -12.21 17.47 5.56
CA PHE A 132 -11.28 18.26 4.75
C PHE A 132 -9.96 18.43 5.49
N HIS A 133 -8.86 18.34 4.76
CA HIS A 133 -7.51 18.61 5.27
C HIS A 133 -6.77 19.56 4.32
N GLU A 134 -5.94 20.43 4.87
CA GLU A 134 -5.14 21.39 4.10
C GLU A 134 -4.00 20.75 3.28
N ASP A 135 -3.66 19.50 3.61
CA ASP A 135 -2.57 18.71 3.04
C ASP A 135 -3.07 17.52 2.18
N ASP A 136 -4.37 17.49 1.86
CA ASP A 136 -4.92 16.59 0.85
C ASP A 136 -4.37 16.96 -0.54
N LEU A 137 -3.90 15.95 -1.29
CA LEU A 137 -3.40 16.11 -2.66
C LEU A 137 -3.77 14.87 -3.49
N TYR A 138 -4.61 15.08 -4.50
CA TYR A 138 -4.90 14.05 -5.49
C TYR A 138 -3.96 14.14 -6.69
N ASP A 139 -3.88 15.31 -7.32
CA ASP A 139 -3.08 15.54 -8.53
C ASP A 139 -2.33 16.87 -8.38
N CYS A 140 -1.05 16.89 -8.75
CA CYS A 140 -0.29 18.13 -8.83
C CYS A 140 -0.79 19.06 -9.94
N GLU A 141 -1.52 18.53 -10.93
CA GLU A 141 -2.06 19.24 -12.09
C GLU A 141 -0.99 20.03 -12.86
N TRP A 142 0.25 19.52 -12.86
CA TRP A 142 1.35 20.13 -13.60
C TRP A 142 1.16 19.91 -15.11
N GLU A 143 1.58 20.89 -15.92
CA GLU A 143 1.63 20.73 -17.37
C GLU A 143 2.65 19.64 -17.75
N THR A 144 2.31 18.81 -18.74
CA THR A 144 3.21 17.76 -19.23
C THR A 144 4.36 18.37 -20.04
N ASP A 145 5.60 18.18 -19.56
CA ASP A 145 6.80 18.68 -20.24
C ASP A 145 7.21 17.83 -21.46
N PHE A 146 7.08 16.51 -21.38
CA PHE A 146 7.42 15.58 -22.45
C PHE A 146 6.66 14.26 -22.33
N GLU A 147 6.51 13.57 -23.46
CA GLU A 147 5.89 12.25 -23.56
C GLU A 147 6.84 11.27 -24.25
N LEU A 148 6.71 9.98 -23.89
CA LEU A 148 7.47 8.89 -24.51
C LEU A 148 6.50 7.85 -25.07
N GLU A 149 6.47 7.72 -26.40
CA GLU A 149 5.90 6.54 -27.04
C GLU A 149 6.95 5.41 -26.97
N VAL A 150 6.63 4.33 -26.25
CA VAL A 150 7.56 3.21 -26.06
C VAL A 150 7.84 2.55 -27.43
N PRO A 151 9.11 2.52 -27.90
CA PRO A 151 9.42 1.95 -29.20
C PRO A 151 9.03 0.47 -29.32
N ALA A 152 8.52 0.07 -30.49
CA ALA A 152 8.22 -1.33 -30.77
C ALA A 152 9.46 -2.21 -30.59
N GLY A 153 9.29 -3.35 -29.91
CA GLY A 153 10.38 -4.28 -29.60
C GLY A 153 11.23 -3.92 -28.38
N THR A 154 10.86 -2.86 -27.63
CA THR A 154 11.45 -2.60 -26.31
C THR A 154 11.21 -3.80 -25.38
N LYS A 155 12.27 -4.28 -24.74
CA LYS A 155 12.19 -5.41 -23.80
C LYS A 155 11.31 -5.03 -22.62
N SER A 156 10.47 -5.96 -22.17
CA SER A 156 9.74 -5.82 -20.91
C SER A 156 10.72 -5.68 -19.73
N GLY A 157 10.45 -4.79 -18.77
CA GLY A 157 11.37 -4.54 -17.66
C GLY A 157 11.12 -3.24 -16.88
N ALA A 158 12.02 -2.98 -15.93
CA ALA A 158 12.08 -1.73 -15.18
C ALA A 158 12.98 -0.71 -15.90
N TYR A 159 12.48 0.50 -16.09
CA TYR A 159 13.17 1.60 -16.77
C TYR A 159 13.18 2.85 -15.88
N GLY A 160 14.01 3.83 -16.24
CA GLY A 160 14.07 5.11 -15.55
C GLY A 160 14.26 6.26 -16.53
N ALA A 161 13.40 7.26 -16.45
CA ALA A 161 13.60 8.52 -17.15
C ALA A 161 14.61 9.36 -16.36
N ARG A 162 15.85 9.44 -16.86
CA ARG A 162 16.92 10.25 -16.25
C ARG A 162 16.80 11.69 -16.70
N LEU A 163 16.52 12.57 -15.75
CA LEU A 163 16.42 14.01 -15.93
C LEU A 163 17.65 14.67 -15.33
N THR A 164 18.17 15.67 -16.02
CA THR A 164 19.31 16.47 -15.54
C THR A 164 18.95 17.93 -15.67
N CYS A 165 19.12 18.67 -14.58
CA CYS A 165 18.92 20.11 -14.52
C CYS A 165 20.03 20.71 -13.65
N GLU A 166 20.90 21.52 -14.25
CA GLU A 166 22.11 22.04 -13.61
C GLU A 166 22.94 20.89 -12.98
N ASP A 167 23.21 20.94 -11.68
CA ASP A 167 23.98 19.93 -10.93
C ASP A 167 23.08 18.84 -10.30
N VAL A 168 21.78 18.80 -10.63
CA VAL A 168 20.81 17.85 -10.09
C VAL A 168 20.46 16.79 -11.12
N GLU A 169 20.56 15.53 -10.71
CA GLU A 169 20.06 14.37 -11.46
C GLU A 169 18.84 13.78 -10.74
N GLU A 170 17.81 13.45 -11.52
CA GLU A 170 16.59 12.76 -11.08
C GLU A 170 16.34 11.56 -12.00
N ILE A 171 15.78 10.48 -11.46
CA ILE A 171 15.45 9.26 -12.21
C ILE A 171 14.04 8.87 -11.81
N ILE A 172 13.10 9.00 -12.74
CA ILE A 172 11.70 8.63 -12.52
C ILE A 172 11.51 7.19 -13.00
N PRO A 173 11.30 6.20 -12.09
CA PRO A 173 11.13 4.81 -12.49
C PRO A 173 9.77 4.60 -13.17
N PHE A 174 9.76 3.72 -14.16
CA PHE A 174 8.53 3.21 -14.78
C PHE A 174 8.76 1.78 -15.27
N TYR A 175 7.68 1.07 -15.55
CA TYR A 175 7.73 -0.29 -16.09
C TYR A 175 7.28 -0.29 -17.55
N VAL A 176 7.98 -1.05 -18.39
CA VAL A 176 7.53 -1.38 -19.73
C VAL A 176 7.05 -2.82 -19.70
N ARG A 177 5.76 -3.01 -19.94
CA ARG A 177 5.12 -4.33 -20.06
C ARG A 177 5.26 -4.87 -21.50
N PRO A 178 5.12 -6.19 -21.74
CA PRO A 178 5.08 -6.70 -23.10
C PRO A 178 3.82 -6.23 -23.84
N GLU A 179 3.79 -6.40 -25.16
CA GLU A 179 2.58 -6.10 -25.93
C GLU A 179 1.41 -6.98 -25.44
N THR A 180 0.22 -6.39 -25.29
CA THR A 180 -0.96 -7.08 -24.74
C THR A 180 -1.25 -8.38 -25.50
N GLY A 181 -1.35 -9.49 -24.77
CA GLY A 181 -1.60 -10.82 -25.34
C GLY A 181 -0.40 -11.46 -26.04
N LYS A 182 0.79 -10.86 -25.95
CA LYS A 182 2.04 -11.37 -26.54
C LYS A 182 3.15 -11.43 -25.47
N PRO A 183 3.09 -12.39 -24.52
CA PRO A 183 4.17 -12.59 -23.57
C PRO A 183 5.48 -12.85 -24.32
N THR A 184 6.58 -12.34 -23.78
CA THR A 184 7.93 -12.54 -24.32
C THR A 184 8.77 -13.50 -23.47
N ALA A 185 8.27 -13.90 -22.30
CA ALA A 185 8.92 -14.84 -21.40
C ALA A 185 7.94 -15.83 -20.73
N ASP A 186 8.49 -16.92 -20.19
CA ASP A 186 7.74 -17.89 -19.35
C ASP A 186 7.52 -17.39 -17.92
N VAL A 187 8.39 -16.49 -17.45
CA VAL A 187 8.40 -15.94 -16.09
C VAL A 187 7.83 -14.52 -16.13
N LEU A 188 6.92 -14.24 -15.20
CA LEU A 188 6.39 -12.91 -14.98
C LEU A 188 6.76 -12.40 -13.60
N PHE A 189 7.30 -11.19 -13.54
CA PHE A 189 7.45 -10.44 -12.30
C PHE A 189 6.27 -9.46 -12.13
N LEU A 190 5.55 -9.59 -11.01
CA LEU A 190 4.50 -8.67 -10.59
C LEU A 190 5.10 -7.63 -9.64
N ALA A 191 5.30 -6.41 -10.16
CA ALA A 191 5.81 -5.29 -9.39
C ALA A 191 4.76 -4.78 -8.39
N SER A 192 5.19 -4.62 -7.13
CA SER A 192 4.33 -4.26 -5.99
C SER A 192 4.00 -2.75 -5.95
N THR A 193 3.59 -2.20 -7.10
CA THR A 193 3.31 -0.77 -7.30
C THR A 193 2.28 -0.20 -6.32
N PHE A 194 1.29 -0.98 -5.89
CA PHE A 194 0.35 -0.52 -4.86
C PHE A 194 1.05 -0.30 -3.53
N THR A 195 1.97 -1.18 -3.13
CA THR A 195 2.81 -0.99 -1.95
C THR A 195 3.66 0.27 -2.11
N TYR A 196 4.32 0.46 -3.26
CA TYR A 196 5.20 1.62 -3.46
C TYR A 196 4.44 2.94 -3.32
N GLN A 197 3.23 3.00 -3.88
CA GLN A 197 2.35 4.15 -3.79
C GLN A 197 1.82 4.37 -2.38
N VAL A 198 1.38 3.31 -1.69
CA VAL A 198 0.89 3.42 -0.32
C VAL A 198 1.97 3.97 0.63
N TYR A 199 3.23 3.50 0.50
CA TYR A 199 4.39 4.04 1.21
C TYR A 199 4.99 5.30 0.58
N GLY A 200 4.36 5.82 -0.48
CA GLY A 200 4.79 7.01 -1.19
C GLY A 200 4.91 8.20 -0.26
N ASN A 201 6.09 8.80 -0.18
CA ASN A 201 6.39 9.94 0.70
C ASN A 201 6.15 9.69 2.20
N HIS A 202 6.43 8.47 2.69
CA HIS A 202 6.38 8.19 4.13
C HIS A 202 7.46 8.97 4.88
N ALA A 203 7.04 10.02 5.59
CA ALA A 203 7.86 10.78 6.53
C ALA A 203 7.98 10.01 7.84
N ARG A 204 9.15 9.43 8.12
CA ARG A 204 9.37 8.51 9.24
C ARG A 204 9.91 9.20 10.50
N GLY A 205 10.37 10.44 10.37
CA GLY A 205 11.12 11.13 11.41
C GLY A 205 12.46 10.47 11.73
N ASN A 206 13.05 9.75 10.78
CA ASN A 206 14.28 8.96 10.96
C ASN A 206 15.49 9.52 10.20
N SER A 207 15.34 10.71 9.61
CA SER A 207 16.41 11.42 8.89
C SER A 207 17.37 12.15 9.83
N GLU A 208 17.92 11.43 10.81
CA GLU A 208 18.87 11.96 11.79
C GLU A 208 20.29 12.14 11.23
N HIS A 209 21.22 12.60 12.07
CA HIS A 209 22.60 12.88 11.68
C HIS A 209 23.30 11.69 10.99
N GLU A 210 23.16 10.48 11.52
CA GLU A 210 23.80 9.27 10.97
C GLU A 210 23.25 8.89 9.60
N MET A 211 21.93 8.96 9.42
CA MET A 211 21.26 8.68 8.15
C MET A 211 21.70 9.69 7.08
N ARG A 212 21.70 10.98 7.42
CA ARG A 212 22.15 12.04 6.50
C ARG A 212 23.64 11.94 6.18
N GLN A 213 24.46 11.49 7.13
CA GLN A 213 25.88 11.25 6.89
C GLN A 213 26.07 10.10 5.91
N ARG A 214 25.36 8.97 6.08
CA ARG A 214 25.39 7.85 5.13
C ARG A 214 24.94 8.26 3.73
N VAL A 215 23.86 9.04 3.64
CA VAL A 215 23.37 9.56 2.35
C VAL A 215 24.47 10.33 1.62
N ARG A 216 25.21 11.21 2.32
CA ARG A 216 26.36 11.92 1.72
C ARG A 216 27.50 10.98 1.34
N ASP A 217 27.90 10.10 2.25
CA ASP A 217 29.07 9.22 2.06
C ASP A 217 28.87 8.23 0.91
N TRP A 218 27.64 7.78 0.68
CA TRP A 218 27.30 6.82 -0.37
C TRP A 218 26.83 7.47 -1.67
N GLY A 219 26.71 8.82 -1.70
CA GLY A 219 26.07 9.51 -2.81
C GLY A 219 24.63 9.05 -3.03
N ALA A 220 23.92 8.71 -1.95
CA ALA A 220 22.52 8.35 -2.01
C ALA A 220 21.64 9.59 -2.19
N ARG A 221 20.34 9.38 -2.41
CA ARG A 221 19.43 10.50 -2.65
C ARG A 221 19.32 11.44 -1.45
N PRO A 222 19.51 12.76 -1.66
CA PRO A 222 19.51 13.73 -0.56
C PRO A 222 18.09 14.13 -0.12
N TRP A 223 17.08 13.89 -0.95
CA TRP A 223 15.70 14.29 -0.70
C TRP A 223 14.99 13.27 0.17
N ASN A 224 14.35 13.75 1.24
CA ASN A 224 13.60 12.91 2.18
C ASN A 224 12.21 13.52 2.49
N PRO A 225 11.15 12.71 2.58
CA PRO A 225 9.81 13.21 2.96
C PRO A 225 9.74 13.86 4.35
N ASP A 226 10.71 13.61 5.24
CA ASP A 226 10.85 14.32 6.51
C ASP A 226 11.15 15.81 6.32
N ASP A 227 11.72 16.21 5.17
CA ASP A 227 12.06 17.60 4.84
C ASP A 227 11.14 18.20 3.76
N HIS A 228 10.39 17.36 3.05
CA HIS A 228 9.58 17.74 1.88
C HIS A 228 8.14 17.26 2.04
N HIS A 229 7.31 18.07 2.70
CA HIS A 229 5.90 17.78 2.94
C HIS A 229 4.98 18.28 1.81
N ASP A 230 5.52 19.03 0.84
CA ASP A 230 4.77 19.70 -0.23
C ASP A 230 4.07 18.74 -1.20
N TYR A 231 4.48 17.46 -1.21
CA TYR A 231 3.97 16.43 -2.13
C TYR A 231 3.01 15.46 -1.45
N ALA A 232 2.36 15.91 -0.37
CA ALA A 232 1.50 15.13 0.52
C ALA A 232 2.18 13.89 1.12
N HIS A 233 1.52 13.30 2.10
CA HIS A 233 2.10 12.21 2.88
C HIS A 233 1.72 10.81 2.35
N SER A 234 2.32 9.79 2.97
CA SER A 234 1.92 8.38 2.84
C SER A 234 0.70 8.09 3.69
N THR A 235 -0.03 7.00 3.39
CA THR A 235 -1.08 6.48 4.29
C THR A 235 -0.55 5.92 5.62
N TYR A 236 0.78 5.95 5.83
CA TYR A 236 1.40 5.68 7.13
C TYR A 236 1.48 6.93 8.03
N ASN A 237 1.26 8.12 7.48
CA ASN A 237 1.34 9.38 8.21
C ASN A 237 -0.02 9.87 8.69
N PHE A 238 0.03 10.99 9.41
CA PHE A 238 -1.12 11.76 9.85
C PHE A 238 -1.25 13.02 9.00
N HIS A 239 -2.48 13.48 8.80
CA HIS A 239 -2.77 14.85 8.39
C HIS A 239 -2.36 15.83 9.49
N THR A 240 -2.24 17.11 9.14
CA THR A 240 -1.91 18.20 10.07
C THR A 240 -2.86 18.32 11.27
N ASP A 241 -4.10 17.82 11.17
CA ASP A 241 -5.08 17.80 12.26
C ASP A 241 -4.97 16.58 13.19
N GLY A 242 -4.05 15.66 12.88
CA GLY A 242 -3.81 14.44 13.64
C GLY A 242 -4.66 13.24 13.22
N SER A 243 -5.48 13.35 12.18
CA SER A 243 -6.20 12.22 11.60
C SER A 243 -5.32 11.41 10.64
N GLY A 244 -5.70 10.16 10.36
CA GLY A 244 -4.92 9.27 9.50
C GLY A 244 -5.11 9.52 8.01
N VAL A 245 -4.03 9.45 7.23
CA VAL A 245 -4.10 9.65 5.76
C VAL A 245 -4.70 8.42 5.07
N HIS A 246 -5.88 8.58 4.48
CA HIS A 246 -6.61 7.49 3.80
C HIS A 246 -6.18 7.24 2.35
N PHE A 247 -5.62 8.26 1.71
CA PHE A 247 -5.43 8.30 0.26
C PHE A 247 -3.95 8.38 -0.09
N SER A 248 -3.58 7.75 -1.20
CA SER A 248 -2.30 8.03 -1.85
C SER A 248 -2.51 8.06 -3.35
N SER A 249 -2.03 9.11 -4.00
CA SER A 249 -2.01 9.24 -5.46
C SER A 249 -0.61 9.00 -6.03
N ARG A 250 -0.55 8.50 -7.27
CA ARG A 250 0.69 8.50 -8.08
C ARG A 250 0.83 9.72 -8.99
N LEU A 251 -0.17 10.61 -9.06
CA LEU A 251 -0.14 11.86 -9.84
C LEU A 251 0.58 12.99 -9.08
N ARG A 252 1.70 12.63 -8.45
CA ARG A 252 2.55 13.50 -7.64
C ARG A 252 3.98 12.94 -7.57
N PRO A 253 5.00 13.75 -7.26
CA PRO A 253 6.34 13.23 -7.02
C PRO A 253 6.40 12.27 -5.82
N LEU A 254 6.73 11.00 -6.09
CA LEU A 254 7.00 9.98 -5.05
C LEU A 254 8.50 9.89 -4.77
N ILE A 255 8.98 10.66 -3.78
CA ILE A 255 10.40 10.75 -3.37
C ILE A 255 10.95 9.38 -2.96
N THR A 256 10.13 8.57 -2.29
CA THR A 256 10.49 7.23 -1.81
C THR A 256 10.52 6.17 -2.91
N PHE A 257 9.97 6.47 -4.10
CA PHE A 257 9.95 5.57 -5.25
C PHE A 257 11.06 5.93 -6.23
N ARG A 258 12.29 5.74 -5.81
CA ARG A 258 13.48 6.11 -6.59
C ARG A 258 14.63 5.12 -6.38
N PRO A 259 15.49 4.89 -7.40
CA PRO A 259 16.72 4.15 -7.18
C PRO A 259 17.60 4.92 -6.19
N ASN A 260 18.40 4.19 -5.42
CA ASN A 260 19.35 4.76 -4.46
C ASN A 260 18.71 5.63 -3.35
N TYR A 261 17.42 5.38 -3.04
CA TYR A 261 16.76 5.93 -1.85
C TYR A 261 16.98 4.98 -0.66
N LEU A 262 17.52 5.51 0.44
CA LEU A 262 17.69 4.77 1.69
C LEU A 262 16.49 5.03 2.60
N THR A 263 15.80 3.98 3.03
CA THR A 263 14.54 4.10 3.81
C THR A 263 14.79 4.12 5.32
N LEU A 264 15.77 3.34 5.78
CA LEU A 264 16.09 3.12 7.18
C LEU A 264 17.61 3.14 7.36
N PHE A 265 18.08 3.49 8.56
CA PHE A 265 19.47 3.27 8.90
C PHE A 265 19.67 1.81 9.33
N ASP A 266 20.47 1.08 8.56
CA ASP A 266 20.76 -0.34 8.78
C ASP A 266 22.24 -0.51 9.13
N HIS A 267 22.56 -0.98 10.34
CA HIS A 267 23.95 -1.17 10.76
C HIS A 267 24.65 -2.33 10.04
N ARG A 268 23.90 -3.24 9.41
CA ARG A 268 24.40 -4.48 8.78
C ARG A 268 24.16 -4.53 7.28
N GLY A 269 23.61 -3.47 6.70
CA GLY A 269 23.22 -3.44 5.30
C GLY A 269 22.85 -2.04 4.84
N SER A 270 22.03 -2.00 3.80
CA SER A 270 21.69 -0.82 3.03
C SER A 270 20.50 -0.04 3.60
N GLY A 271 19.54 -0.71 4.24
CA GLY A 271 18.33 -0.08 4.76
C GLY A 271 17.31 0.32 3.68
N ILE A 272 17.43 -0.24 2.48
CA ILE A 272 16.50 -0.01 1.36
C ILE A 272 15.21 -0.84 1.52
N ARG A 273 14.09 -0.33 0.97
CA ARG A 273 12.78 -1.00 0.98
C ARG A 273 12.02 -0.78 -0.32
N HIS A 274 11.00 -1.60 -0.56
CA HIS A 274 10.04 -1.47 -1.66
C HIS A 274 10.66 -1.66 -3.05
N PHE A 275 10.70 -0.62 -3.88
CA PHE A 275 11.21 -0.70 -5.24
C PHE A 275 12.66 -1.21 -5.31
N THR A 276 13.55 -0.72 -4.44
CA THR A 276 14.98 -1.06 -4.56
C THR A 276 15.27 -2.54 -4.29
N PRO A 277 14.80 -3.19 -3.19
CA PRO A 277 14.93 -4.64 -3.05
C PRO A 277 14.24 -5.45 -4.16
N ASP A 278 13.20 -4.93 -4.79
CA ASP A 278 12.55 -5.59 -5.93
C ASP A 278 13.47 -5.58 -7.16
N THR A 279 14.28 -4.53 -7.35
CA THR A 279 15.33 -4.53 -8.37
C THR A 279 16.43 -5.57 -8.14
N HIS A 280 16.67 -6.04 -6.91
CA HIS A 280 17.59 -7.17 -6.68
C HIS A 280 17.05 -8.48 -7.28
N ILE A 281 15.73 -8.65 -7.32
CA ILE A 281 15.10 -9.82 -7.94
C ILE A 281 15.26 -9.74 -9.46
N LEU A 282 15.02 -8.56 -10.04
CA LEU A 282 15.18 -8.33 -11.48
C LEU A 282 16.63 -8.52 -11.92
N ASP A 283 17.58 -7.93 -11.18
CA ASP A 283 19.02 -8.09 -11.38
C ASP A 283 19.43 -9.58 -11.31
N TRP A 284 18.96 -10.31 -10.30
CA TRP A 284 19.22 -11.74 -10.17
C TRP A 284 18.65 -12.55 -11.35
N LEU A 285 17.44 -12.24 -11.83
CA LEU A 285 16.85 -12.90 -12.99
C LEU A 285 17.72 -12.70 -14.25
N GLU A 286 18.20 -11.47 -14.47
CA GLU A 286 19.09 -11.16 -15.62
C GLU A 286 20.43 -11.88 -15.51
N GLU A 287 21.10 -11.81 -14.35
CA GLU A 287 22.39 -12.45 -14.12
C GLU A 287 22.32 -13.98 -14.28
N LYS A 288 21.22 -14.58 -13.84
CA LYS A 288 20.99 -16.02 -13.95
C LYS A 288 20.48 -16.46 -15.32
N GLY A 289 20.21 -15.52 -16.24
CA GLY A 289 19.75 -15.81 -17.59
C GLY A 289 18.30 -16.31 -17.65
N HIS A 290 17.46 -15.91 -16.70
CA HIS A 290 16.03 -16.16 -16.74
C HIS A 290 15.34 -15.00 -17.44
N ASP A 291 14.90 -15.20 -18.68
CA ASP A 291 14.04 -14.22 -19.35
C ASP A 291 12.74 -14.02 -18.56
N PHE A 292 12.30 -12.77 -18.43
CA PHE A 292 11.07 -12.41 -17.73
C PHE A 292 10.36 -11.23 -18.40
N ASP A 293 9.04 -11.18 -18.19
CA ASP A 293 8.22 -9.99 -18.39
C ASP A 293 7.93 -9.33 -17.04
N VAL A 294 7.60 -8.03 -17.05
CA VAL A 294 7.11 -7.29 -15.88
C VAL A 294 5.71 -6.76 -16.14
N ILE A 295 4.84 -6.86 -15.13
CA ILE A 295 3.60 -6.10 -15.03
C ILE A 295 3.51 -5.41 -13.66
N THR A 296 2.61 -4.46 -13.54
CA THR A 296 2.27 -3.78 -12.28
C THR A 296 1.00 -4.36 -11.66
N ASP A 297 0.75 -4.05 -10.38
CA ASP A 297 -0.54 -4.34 -9.75
C ASP A 297 -1.70 -3.64 -10.48
N GLU A 298 -1.47 -2.44 -11.03
CA GLU A 298 -2.45 -1.67 -11.80
C GLU A 298 -2.84 -2.39 -13.09
N ASP A 299 -1.87 -2.99 -13.81
CA ASP A 299 -2.14 -3.83 -14.98
C ASP A 299 -3.01 -5.04 -14.63
N LEU A 300 -2.69 -5.72 -13.52
CA LEU A 300 -3.43 -6.90 -13.08
C LEU A 300 -4.83 -6.56 -12.55
N ASP A 301 -4.98 -5.41 -11.90
CA ASP A 301 -6.27 -4.91 -11.42
C ASP A 301 -7.22 -4.54 -12.57
N GLU A 302 -6.67 -4.01 -13.67
CA GLU A 302 -7.44 -3.58 -14.84
C GLU A 302 -7.81 -4.74 -15.77
N VAL A 303 -6.88 -5.67 -15.99
CA VAL A 303 -7.10 -6.80 -16.90
C VAL A 303 -7.73 -7.98 -16.17
N GLY A 304 -7.20 -8.37 -15.01
CA GLY A 304 -7.67 -9.54 -14.27
C GLY A 304 -6.92 -10.85 -14.61
N PRO A 305 -7.50 -12.02 -14.29
CA PRO A 305 -6.80 -13.32 -14.27
C PRO A 305 -6.23 -13.75 -15.62
N GLU A 306 -6.84 -13.35 -16.73
CA GLU A 306 -6.40 -13.69 -18.07
C GLU A 306 -4.99 -13.14 -18.38
N LEU A 307 -4.57 -12.06 -17.70
CA LEU A 307 -3.23 -11.51 -17.84
C LEU A 307 -2.16 -12.53 -17.42
N LEU A 308 -2.46 -13.34 -16.41
CA LEU A 308 -1.54 -14.32 -15.84
C LEU A 308 -1.55 -15.65 -16.59
N ALA A 309 -2.63 -15.95 -17.33
CA ALA A 309 -2.87 -17.25 -17.93
C ALA A 309 -1.81 -17.68 -18.96
N SER A 310 -1.05 -16.74 -19.51
CA SER A 310 -0.02 -17.03 -20.52
C SER A 310 1.38 -17.30 -19.93
N TYR A 311 1.54 -17.14 -18.62
CA TYR A 311 2.82 -17.33 -17.94
C TYR A 311 2.87 -18.66 -17.20
N LYS A 312 4.02 -19.32 -17.23
CA LYS A 312 4.24 -20.57 -16.47
C LYS A 312 4.54 -20.28 -15.01
N VAL A 313 5.24 -19.16 -14.76
CA VAL A 313 5.68 -18.76 -13.43
C VAL A 313 5.32 -17.30 -13.21
N VAL A 314 4.64 -17.01 -12.09
CA VAL A 314 4.39 -15.64 -11.63
C VAL A 314 5.12 -15.44 -10.31
N MET A 315 5.91 -14.39 -10.22
CA MET A 315 6.77 -14.05 -9.09
C MET A 315 6.42 -12.68 -8.54
N THR A 316 6.32 -12.54 -7.21
CA THR A 316 6.12 -11.23 -6.57
C THR A 316 7.44 -10.50 -6.31
N GLY A 317 7.33 -9.22 -5.93
CA GLY A 317 8.40 -8.51 -5.22
C GLY A 317 8.64 -9.00 -3.78
N SER A 318 9.51 -8.27 -3.09
CA SER A 318 9.91 -8.45 -1.69
C SER A 318 8.83 -8.07 -0.67
N HIS A 319 7.85 -7.25 -1.06
CA HIS A 319 6.80 -6.78 -0.14
C HIS A 319 5.46 -6.43 -0.85
N PRO A 320 4.72 -7.44 -1.35
CA PRO A 320 3.41 -7.25 -1.97
C PRO A 320 2.28 -7.09 -0.93
N GLU A 321 2.40 -6.10 -0.03
CA GLU A 321 1.52 -5.92 1.14
C GLU A 321 0.06 -5.53 0.78
N TYR A 322 -0.12 -4.76 -0.29
CA TYR A 322 -1.39 -4.11 -0.62
C TYR A 322 -2.01 -4.68 -1.89
N HIS A 323 -3.25 -5.15 -1.81
CA HIS A 323 -3.97 -5.71 -2.95
C HIS A 323 -5.43 -5.27 -3.00
N THR A 324 -5.93 -5.09 -4.23
CA THR A 324 -7.35 -4.98 -4.54
C THR A 324 -8.02 -6.36 -4.57
N LEU A 325 -9.35 -6.39 -4.64
CA LEU A 325 -10.08 -7.63 -4.83
C LEU A 325 -9.65 -8.33 -6.13
N THR A 326 -9.58 -7.58 -7.23
CA THR A 326 -9.24 -8.12 -8.56
C THR A 326 -7.84 -8.71 -8.59
N THR A 327 -6.82 -8.00 -8.08
CA THR A 327 -5.45 -8.53 -8.06
C THR A 327 -5.34 -9.81 -7.22
N ARG A 328 -6.00 -9.84 -6.06
CA ARG A 328 -6.04 -11.02 -5.19
C ARG A 328 -6.77 -12.19 -5.84
N ASP A 329 -7.96 -11.96 -6.40
CA ASP A 329 -8.75 -13.00 -7.07
C ASP A 329 -8.03 -13.54 -8.31
N SER A 330 -7.29 -12.68 -9.02
CA SER A 330 -6.51 -13.08 -10.19
C SER A 330 -5.38 -14.03 -9.83
N LEU A 331 -4.63 -13.73 -8.76
CA LEU A 331 -3.57 -14.62 -8.26
C LEU A 331 -4.14 -15.94 -7.72
N GLN A 332 -5.27 -15.88 -7.01
CA GLN A 332 -5.95 -17.10 -6.55
C GLN A 332 -6.36 -17.98 -7.74
N ALA A 333 -7.05 -17.40 -8.73
CA ALA A 333 -7.45 -18.11 -9.93
C ALA A 333 -6.24 -18.68 -10.68
N TYR A 334 -5.14 -17.94 -10.80
CA TYR A 334 -3.90 -18.44 -11.40
C TYR A 334 -3.39 -19.70 -10.69
N THR A 335 -3.30 -19.70 -9.35
CA THR A 335 -2.87 -20.88 -8.59
C THR A 335 -3.86 -22.05 -8.69
N GLU A 336 -5.15 -21.78 -8.81
CA GLU A 336 -6.19 -22.81 -8.94
C GLU A 336 -6.30 -23.37 -10.37
N THR A 337 -5.72 -22.67 -11.35
CA THR A 337 -5.80 -23.02 -12.77
C THR A 337 -4.51 -23.59 -13.36
N GLY A 338 -3.64 -24.15 -12.51
CA GLY A 338 -2.39 -24.80 -12.93
C GLY A 338 -1.19 -23.86 -12.99
N GLY A 339 -1.36 -22.60 -12.60
CA GLY A 339 -0.28 -21.63 -12.49
C GLY A 339 0.70 -22.00 -11.38
N ARG A 340 1.97 -21.60 -11.58
CA ARG A 340 3.03 -21.78 -10.58
C ARG A 340 3.47 -20.45 -10.03
N PHE A 341 3.34 -20.27 -8.73
CA PHE A 341 3.43 -18.97 -8.07
C PHE A 341 4.60 -18.94 -7.09
N MET A 342 5.43 -17.90 -7.18
CA MET A 342 6.58 -17.67 -6.30
C MET A 342 6.36 -16.39 -5.49
N TYR A 343 6.11 -16.55 -4.19
CA TYR A 343 6.02 -15.45 -3.25
C TYR A 343 7.40 -15.19 -2.63
N MET A 344 8.07 -14.14 -3.12
CA MET A 344 9.48 -13.82 -2.85
C MET A 344 9.69 -12.84 -1.69
N GLY A 345 8.65 -12.57 -0.91
CA GLY A 345 8.65 -11.51 0.10
C GLY A 345 8.13 -11.93 1.47
N GLY A 346 7.85 -10.92 2.29
CA GLY A 346 7.19 -11.00 3.59
C GLY A 346 6.04 -9.98 3.70
N ASN A 347 5.08 -10.26 4.59
CA ASN A 347 3.87 -9.48 4.81
C ASN A 347 3.09 -9.15 3.52
N GLY A 348 2.89 -10.17 2.69
CA GLY A 348 2.15 -10.08 1.45
C GLY A 348 0.64 -10.25 1.66
N PHE A 349 -0.16 -9.64 0.79
CA PHE A 349 -1.62 -9.81 0.75
C PHE A 349 -2.32 -9.44 2.07
N TYR A 350 -1.78 -8.46 2.78
CA TYR A 350 -2.17 -8.12 4.14
C TYR A 350 -3.33 -7.12 4.18
N TRP A 351 -3.14 -5.98 3.53
CA TRP A 351 -4.13 -4.90 3.49
C TRP A 351 -4.97 -4.95 2.22
N LYS A 352 -6.26 -4.72 2.42
CA LYS A 352 -7.19 -4.47 1.32
C LYS A 352 -7.14 -2.99 0.94
N VAL A 353 -6.96 -2.75 -0.35
CA VAL A 353 -7.07 -1.42 -0.95
C VAL A 353 -8.10 -1.43 -2.08
N VAL A 354 -8.53 -0.25 -2.50
CA VAL A 354 -9.42 -0.10 -3.66
C VAL A 354 -8.95 1.05 -4.54
N ARG A 355 -9.27 0.95 -5.82
CA ARG A 355 -9.06 1.99 -6.84
C ARG A 355 -10.41 2.45 -7.36
N SER A 356 -10.42 3.57 -8.08
CA SER A 356 -11.60 4.08 -8.76
C SER A 356 -11.25 4.52 -10.18
N PRO A 357 -12.06 4.15 -11.21
CA PRO A 357 -11.90 4.70 -12.55
C PRO A 357 -12.25 6.20 -12.60
N GLU A 358 -12.99 6.73 -11.62
CA GLU A 358 -13.28 8.17 -11.52
C GLU A 358 -12.06 8.95 -11.01
N PHE A 359 -11.19 8.31 -10.24
CA PHE A 359 -9.95 8.89 -9.73
C PHE A 359 -8.74 8.06 -10.17
N PRO A 360 -8.35 8.10 -11.46
CA PRO A 360 -7.19 7.39 -11.96
C PRO A 360 -5.94 7.67 -11.12
N GLY A 361 -5.15 6.63 -10.85
CA GLY A 361 -3.93 6.75 -10.06
C GLY A 361 -4.14 6.93 -8.55
N MET A 362 -5.37 6.96 -8.03
CA MET A 362 -5.67 6.99 -6.60
C MET A 362 -5.81 5.59 -6.00
N ILE A 363 -5.30 5.41 -4.78
CA ILE A 363 -5.54 4.26 -3.91
C ILE A 363 -6.14 4.74 -2.59
N GLU A 364 -7.25 4.12 -2.18
CA GLU A 364 -7.81 4.28 -0.83
C GLU A 364 -7.45 3.10 0.06
N LEU A 365 -7.05 3.41 1.30
CA LEU A 365 -6.82 2.48 2.40
C LEU A 365 -7.48 3.02 3.67
N ARG A 366 -8.13 2.15 4.45
CA ARG A 366 -8.56 2.49 5.81
C ARG A 366 -8.07 1.47 6.83
N ARG A 367 -7.44 1.94 7.90
CA ARG A 367 -6.86 1.11 8.97
C ARG A 367 -7.89 0.84 10.07
N THR A 368 -8.71 -0.19 9.87
CA THR A 368 -9.81 -0.59 10.77
C THR A 368 -9.32 -1.39 11.98
N GLU A 369 -10.10 -2.31 12.55
CA GLU A 369 -9.89 -2.91 13.89
C GLU A 369 -8.64 -3.79 14.11
N GLY A 370 -7.80 -4.06 13.12
CA GLY A 370 -6.70 -5.02 13.29
C GLY A 370 -5.46 -4.67 12.48
N GLY A 371 -4.38 -5.36 12.82
CA GLY A 371 -3.11 -5.28 12.12
C GLY A 371 -2.10 -4.31 12.71
N ILE A 372 -0.91 -4.31 12.12
CA ILE A 372 0.13 -3.31 12.40
C ILE A 372 -0.28 -1.99 11.75
N ARG A 373 -0.65 -1.01 12.58
CA ARG A 373 -1.25 0.26 12.17
C ARG A 373 -0.47 1.43 12.74
N THR A 374 -0.30 2.49 11.96
CA THR A 374 0.25 3.78 12.45
C THR A 374 -0.82 4.70 13.02
N TRP A 375 -2.06 4.54 12.57
CA TRP A 375 -3.25 5.23 13.07
C TRP A 375 -4.46 4.30 12.94
N ALA A 376 -5.52 4.59 13.68
CA ALA A 376 -6.76 3.83 13.64
C ALA A 376 -7.87 4.71 13.05
N ALA A 377 -8.63 4.18 12.10
CA ALA A 377 -9.86 4.81 11.65
C ALA A 377 -10.86 4.89 12.82
N GLU A 378 -11.69 5.93 12.84
CA GLU A 378 -12.76 6.06 13.84
C GLU A 378 -13.88 5.04 13.59
N PRO A 379 -14.59 4.60 14.65
CA PRO A 379 -15.79 3.78 14.50
C PRO A 379 -16.79 4.42 13.52
N GLY A 380 -17.34 3.59 12.63
CA GLY A 380 -18.24 4.02 11.55
C GLY A 380 -17.52 4.32 10.24
N GLU A 381 -16.23 4.60 10.25
CA GLU A 381 -15.50 5.08 9.06
C GLU A 381 -14.70 3.97 8.36
N TYR A 382 -15.13 2.73 8.54
CA TYR A 382 -14.40 1.53 8.11
C TYR A 382 -14.66 1.10 6.67
N TYR A 383 -15.60 1.73 5.98
CA TYR A 383 -15.98 1.36 4.63
C TYR A 383 -15.34 2.33 3.64
N HIS A 384 -14.72 1.80 2.60
CA HIS A 384 -14.11 2.59 1.53
C HIS A 384 -15.13 3.56 0.93
N GLN A 385 -14.76 4.82 0.71
CA GLN A 385 -15.60 5.77 -0.01
C GLN A 385 -15.72 5.37 -1.49
N LEU A 386 -14.64 4.86 -2.08
CA LEU A 386 -14.52 4.69 -3.53
C LEU A 386 -15.41 3.58 -4.08
N ASN A 387 -15.76 2.58 -3.26
CA ASN A 387 -16.64 1.49 -3.70
C ASN A 387 -17.57 0.93 -2.60
N GLY A 388 -17.55 1.53 -1.41
CA GLY A 388 -18.42 1.12 -0.30
C GLY A 388 -18.07 -0.20 0.36
N THR A 389 -17.02 -0.90 -0.07
CA THR A 389 -16.67 -2.20 0.53
C THR A 389 -15.98 -2.04 1.88
N TYR A 390 -16.07 -3.07 2.72
CA TYR A 390 -15.40 -3.08 4.02
C TYR A 390 -13.87 -3.03 3.87
N ALA A 391 -13.20 -2.15 4.61
CA ALA A 391 -11.76 -1.95 4.52
C ALA A 391 -10.96 -2.89 5.44
N GLY A 392 -9.73 -2.49 5.76
CA GLY A 392 -8.87 -3.16 6.72
C GLY A 392 -8.12 -4.36 6.15
N LEU A 393 -7.88 -5.35 7.01
CA LEU A 393 -7.13 -6.54 6.63
C LEU A 393 -7.95 -7.46 5.72
N TRP A 394 -7.30 -8.11 4.77
CA TRP A 394 -7.92 -9.21 4.01
C TRP A 394 -8.43 -10.32 4.92
N ARG A 395 -7.72 -10.59 6.02
CA ARG A 395 -8.16 -11.52 7.06
C ARG A 395 -9.53 -11.17 7.65
N ARG A 396 -9.80 -9.88 7.90
CA ARG A 396 -11.11 -9.41 8.40
C ARG A 396 -12.20 -9.50 7.34
N ASN A 397 -11.81 -9.63 6.08
CA ASN A 397 -12.68 -9.95 4.94
C ASN A 397 -12.73 -11.48 4.67
N GLY A 398 -12.31 -12.32 5.63
CA GLY A 398 -12.37 -13.79 5.53
C GLY A 398 -11.31 -14.41 4.61
N ARG A 399 -10.30 -13.64 4.21
CA ARG A 399 -9.31 -14.02 3.20
C ARG A 399 -7.90 -13.93 3.77
N TYR A 400 -7.37 -15.04 4.28
CA TYR A 400 -6.03 -15.09 4.89
C TYR A 400 -4.95 -15.16 3.81
N PRO A 401 -3.78 -14.51 3.95
CA PRO A 401 -2.67 -14.68 3.00
C PRO A 401 -2.28 -16.16 2.80
N ASN A 402 -2.37 -16.96 3.88
CA ASN A 402 -2.08 -18.39 3.90
C ASN A 402 -2.85 -19.20 2.85
N THR A 403 -4.07 -18.79 2.47
CA THR A 403 -4.87 -19.53 1.48
C THR A 403 -4.31 -19.40 0.05
N LEU A 404 -3.58 -18.31 -0.22
CA LEU A 404 -2.98 -18.03 -1.52
C LEU A 404 -1.51 -18.45 -1.54
N ALA A 405 -0.74 -17.98 -0.56
CA ALA A 405 0.71 -18.14 -0.56
C ALA A 405 1.20 -19.30 0.35
N GLY A 406 0.32 -20.04 1.00
CA GLY A 406 0.68 -21.07 1.99
C GLY A 406 1.23 -20.55 3.30
N ILE A 407 1.68 -19.29 3.35
CA ILE A 407 2.16 -18.59 4.54
C ILE A 407 1.47 -17.24 4.68
N GLY A 408 1.54 -16.64 5.85
CA GLY A 408 1.03 -15.30 6.10
C GLY A 408 1.70 -14.61 7.27
N PHE A 409 1.56 -13.28 7.30
CA PHE A 409 2.27 -12.41 8.24
C PHE A 409 2.09 -12.83 9.70
N SER A 410 3.23 -12.91 10.39
CA SER A 410 3.35 -13.56 11.69
C SER A 410 4.07 -12.70 12.71
N SER A 411 5.12 -12.00 12.30
CA SER A 411 5.94 -11.21 13.21
C SER A 411 6.69 -10.09 12.50
N GLN A 412 6.94 -9.00 13.24
CA GLN A 412 7.77 -7.89 12.83
C GLN A 412 8.74 -7.50 13.95
N GLY A 413 9.91 -7.01 13.57
CA GLY A 413 10.89 -6.40 14.48
C GLY A 413 11.50 -5.13 13.88
N ASN A 414 12.64 -4.71 14.44
CA ASN A 414 13.47 -3.67 13.83
C ASN A 414 13.99 -4.15 12.46
N PHE A 415 14.66 -3.26 11.72
CA PHE A 415 15.29 -3.61 10.43
C PHE A 415 16.55 -4.46 10.65
N GLU A 416 16.32 -5.70 11.05
CA GLU A 416 17.31 -6.70 11.43
C GLU A 416 16.92 -8.02 10.76
N SER A 417 17.92 -8.84 10.48
CA SER A 417 17.71 -10.17 9.90
C SER A 417 18.51 -11.24 10.63
N SER A 418 18.10 -12.47 10.35
CA SER A 418 18.73 -13.72 10.71
C SER A 418 18.77 -14.63 9.46
N TYR A 419 18.70 -15.93 9.66
CA TYR A 419 18.90 -16.98 8.66
C TYR A 419 17.86 -18.10 8.78
N TYR A 420 17.90 -19.03 7.83
CA TYR A 420 17.05 -20.21 7.80
C TYR A 420 17.81 -21.49 8.20
N ARG A 421 17.07 -22.44 8.77
CA ARG A 421 17.47 -23.84 9.00
C ARG A 421 16.57 -24.78 8.20
N ARG A 422 17.07 -25.98 7.91
CA ARG A 422 16.27 -27.07 7.34
C ARG A 422 15.05 -27.36 8.23
N GLY A 423 13.86 -27.28 7.63
CA GLY A 423 12.59 -27.61 8.23
C GLY A 423 12.34 -29.11 8.24
N ALA A 424 11.17 -29.52 8.74
CA ALA A 424 10.80 -30.92 8.86
C ALA A 424 10.67 -31.64 7.50
N ASP A 425 10.38 -30.90 6.44
CA ASP A 425 10.14 -31.44 5.10
C ASP A 425 11.30 -31.22 4.13
N ALA A 426 12.47 -30.78 4.61
CA ALA A 426 13.65 -30.51 3.76
C ALA A 426 14.09 -31.72 2.92
N GLU A 427 13.94 -32.93 3.46
CA GLU A 427 14.31 -34.19 2.79
C GLU A 427 13.10 -34.89 2.13
N ASN A 428 11.91 -34.27 2.15
CA ASN A 428 10.72 -34.84 1.53
C ASN A 428 10.95 -34.95 0.01
N PRO A 429 10.79 -36.12 -0.63
CA PRO A 429 11.06 -36.27 -2.06
C PRO A 429 10.31 -35.30 -2.97
N ARG A 430 9.14 -34.80 -2.53
CA ARG A 430 8.35 -33.78 -3.24
C ARG A 430 9.00 -32.39 -3.26
N ALA A 431 9.89 -32.09 -2.31
CA ALA A 431 10.50 -30.79 -2.12
C ALA A 431 12.04 -30.80 -2.09
N ALA A 432 12.69 -31.98 -1.95
CA ALA A 432 14.13 -32.09 -1.81
C ALA A 432 14.92 -31.48 -2.98
N TRP A 433 14.31 -31.41 -4.16
CA TRP A 433 14.88 -30.75 -5.35
C TRP A 433 15.09 -29.23 -5.14
N ILE A 434 14.37 -28.58 -4.22
CA ILE A 434 14.52 -27.16 -3.88
C ILE A 434 15.93 -26.91 -3.31
N LEU A 435 16.43 -27.84 -2.49
CA LEU A 435 17.75 -27.76 -1.86
C LEU A 435 18.83 -28.55 -2.61
N ALA A 436 18.58 -28.94 -3.86
CA ALA A 436 19.56 -29.67 -4.66
C ALA A 436 20.86 -28.85 -4.82
N GLY A 437 22.00 -29.47 -4.49
CA GLY A 437 23.31 -28.82 -4.53
C GLY A 437 23.58 -27.85 -3.39
N ILE A 438 22.76 -27.87 -2.33
CA ILE A 438 22.94 -27.08 -1.12
C ILE A 438 23.12 -28.06 0.04
N ASP A 439 24.32 -28.13 0.62
CA ASP A 439 24.62 -28.98 1.78
C ASP A 439 24.71 -28.15 3.08
N ASP A 440 24.51 -26.84 3.00
CA ASP A 440 24.60 -25.93 4.14
C ASP A 440 23.55 -26.25 5.22
N GLU A 441 23.96 -26.13 6.48
CA GLU A 441 23.06 -26.19 7.63
C GLU A 441 22.41 -24.83 7.95
N VAL A 442 23.03 -23.73 7.51
CA VAL A 442 22.59 -22.34 7.73
C VAL A 442 22.46 -21.66 6.37
N LEU A 443 21.26 -21.20 6.04
CA LEU A 443 20.98 -20.59 4.74
C LEU A 443 20.67 -19.10 4.89
N GLY A 444 21.30 -18.27 4.06
CA GLY A 444 21.05 -16.83 4.04
C GLY A 444 21.50 -16.06 5.28
N ASN A 445 22.55 -16.49 5.98
CA ASN A 445 23.16 -15.69 7.06
C ASN A 445 24.08 -14.58 6.53
N PHE A 446 23.60 -13.89 5.50
CA PHE A 446 24.25 -12.81 4.77
C PHE A 446 23.17 -12.07 3.99
N GLY A 447 23.38 -10.79 3.66
CA GLY A 447 22.50 -10.05 2.79
C GLY A 447 22.62 -8.53 2.95
N LEU A 448 22.18 -7.80 1.94
CA LEU A 448 22.18 -6.34 1.89
C LEU A 448 21.09 -5.68 2.74
N CYS A 449 20.16 -6.46 3.30
CA CYS A 449 19.04 -5.97 4.10
C CYS A 449 19.08 -6.67 5.47
N GLY A 450 19.40 -5.94 6.54
CA GLY A 450 19.46 -6.47 7.92
C GLY A 450 20.57 -7.50 8.18
N GLY A 451 21.42 -7.77 7.19
CA GLY A 451 22.54 -8.72 7.27
C GLY A 451 22.19 -10.19 7.05
N GLY A 452 20.98 -10.51 6.59
CA GLY A 452 20.48 -11.88 6.45
C GLY A 452 19.20 -11.99 5.63
N ALA A 453 18.79 -13.20 5.28
CA ALA A 453 17.65 -13.47 4.40
C ALA A 453 16.29 -13.51 5.11
N ALA A 454 16.27 -13.68 6.45
CA ALA A 454 15.04 -13.81 7.24
C ALA A 454 14.91 -12.65 8.22
N GLY A 455 14.10 -11.63 7.93
CA GLY A 455 14.12 -10.43 8.76
C GLY A 455 13.14 -9.34 8.37
N PHE A 456 13.11 -8.33 9.24
CA PHE A 456 12.18 -7.22 9.31
C PHE A 456 10.71 -7.64 9.50
N GLU A 457 10.14 -8.40 8.56
CA GLU A 457 8.77 -8.94 8.63
C GLU A 457 8.77 -10.40 8.16
N LEU A 458 8.09 -11.25 8.92
CA LEU A 458 8.17 -12.71 8.82
C LEU A 458 6.78 -13.33 8.65
N ASP A 459 6.66 -14.27 7.70
CA ASP A 459 5.43 -15.00 7.42
C ASP A 459 5.58 -16.48 7.74
N ARG A 460 4.55 -17.10 8.32
CA ARG A 460 4.60 -18.51 8.74
C ARG A 460 3.54 -19.38 8.07
N PHE A 461 3.82 -20.68 8.03
CA PHE A 461 2.86 -21.71 7.67
C PHE A 461 1.94 -22.02 8.85
N ASP A 462 0.62 -22.04 8.62
CA ASP A 462 -0.36 -22.34 9.66
C ASP A 462 -1.70 -22.85 9.07
N PRO A 463 -2.00 -24.16 9.20
CA PRO A 463 -3.25 -24.73 8.69
C PRO A 463 -4.51 -24.13 9.32
N LYS A 464 -4.45 -23.58 10.54
CA LYS A 464 -5.61 -22.92 11.17
C LYS A 464 -5.94 -21.59 10.52
N LEU A 465 -4.98 -21.00 9.81
CA LEU A 465 -5.14 -19.78 9.04
C LEU A 465 -5.41 -20.05 7.54
N GLY A 466 -5.48 -21.32 7.13
CA GLY A 466 -5.82 -21.71 5.76
C GLY A 466 -4.63 -22.18 4.92
N SER A 467 -3.46 -22.42 5.51
CA SER A 467 -2.38 -23.11 4.80
C SER A 467 -2.82 -24.53 4.39
N PRO A 468 -2.48 -25.01 3.18
CA PRO A 468 -2.93 -26.32 2.71
C PRO A 468 -2.42 -27.48 3.58
N GLY A 469 -3.28 -28.45 3.90
CA GLY A 469 -2.93 -29.57 4.78
C GLY A 469 -1.83 -30.51 4.26
N HIS A 470 -1.54 -30.48 2.96
CA HIS A 470 -0.46 -31.23 2.30
C HIS A 470 0.80 -30.40 2.01
N GLY A 471 0.81 -29.13 2.44
CA GLY A 471 1.96 -28.24 2.26
C GLY A 471 3.16 -28.64 3.10
N LEU A 472 4.34 -28.30 2.60
CA LEU A 472 5.64 -28.72 3.13
C LEU A 472 6.40 -27.51 3.64
N VAL A 473 6.96 -27.61 4.85
CA VAL A 473 7.84 -26.59 5.44
C VAL A 473 9.29 -27.02 5.23
N VAL A 474 9.90 -26.47 4.18
CA VAL A 474 11.23 -26.82 3.70
C VAL A 474 12.31 -26.18 4.56
N LEU A 475 12.15 -24.92 4.92
CA LEU A 475 13.04 -24.20 5.84
C LEU A 475 12.22 -23.41 6.86
N THR A 476 12.80 -23.20 8.04
CA THR A 476 12.25 -22.31 9.07
C THR A 476 13.39 -21.44 9.59
N SER A 477 13.12 -20.14 9.75
CA SER A 477 14.09 -19.22 10.34
C SER A 477 14.08 -19.26 11.87
N GLU A 478 15.22 -18.94 12.46
CA GLU A 478 15.42 -18.95 13.91
C GLU A 478 16.33 -17.80 14.35
N ASN A 479 16.54 -17.67 15.66
CA ASN A 479 17.47 -16.71 16.25
C ASN A 479 17.17 -15.23 15.92
N HIS A 480 15.89 -14.90 15.82
CA HIS A 480 15.41 -13.51 15.69
C HIS A 480 15.68 -12.72 16.97
N GLN A 481 15.97 -11.43 16.80
CA GLN A 481 16.33 -10.50 17.87
C GLN A 481 15.14 -10.21 18.79
N GLU A 482 15.42 -9.68 19.99
CA GLU A 482 14.39 -9.35 20.99
C GLU A 482 13.37 -8.31 20.51
N SER A 483 13.71 -7.55 19.45
CA SER A 483 12.80 -6.57 18.82
C SER A 483 11.59 -7.22 18.15
N PHE A 484 11.67 -8.50 17.80
CA PHE A 484 10.60 -9.19 17.07
C PHE A 484 9.44 -9.59 17.98
N ILE A 485 8.24 -9.18 17.58
CA ILE A 485 7.00 -9.51 18.28
C ILE A 485 5.99 -10.13 17.31
N ALA A 486 5.11 -10.98 17.84
CA ALA A 486 4.01 -11.56 17.08
C ALA A 486 2.97 -10.49 16.71
N VAL A 487 2.37 -10.60 15.53
CA VAL A 487 1.34 -9.67 15.06
C VAL A 487 0.10 -9.68 15.97
N LEU A 488 -0.55 -8.53 16.12
CA LEU A 488 -1.61 -8.33 17.11
C LEU A 488 -2.88 -9.12 16.76
N GLU A 489 -3.16 -9.32 15.48
CA GLU A 489 -4.32 -10.06 14.97
C GLU A 489 -4.22 -11.58 15.19
N ASP A 490 -3.07 -12.09 15.61
CA ASP A 490 -2.90 -13.46 16.08
C ASP A 490 -3.01 -13.59 17.60
N GLN A 491 -2.95 -12.47 18.34
CA GLN A 491 -3.02 -12.46 19.80
C GLN A 491 -4.47 -12.30 20.27
N LEU A 492 -4.97 -13.28 21.01
CA LEU A 492 -6.29 -13.19 21.69
C LEU A 492 -6.16 -12.55 23.08
N SER A 493 -5.00 -12.72 23.72
CA SER A 493 -4.65 -12.09 25.00
C SER A 493 -3.13 -12.18 25.19
N HIS A 494 -2.61 -11.57 26.25
CA HIS A 494 -1.19 -11.71 26.65
C HIS A 494 -0.69 -13.16 26.84
N ARG A 495 -1.57 -14.18 26.85
CA ARG A 495 -1.20 -15.61 26.97
C ARG A 495 -1.59 -16.48 25.79
N PHE A 496 -2.64 -16.11 25.07
CA PHE A 496 -3.29 -17.00 24.10
C PHE A 496 -3.23 -16.40 22.71
N THR A 497 -2.90 -17.25 21.74
CA THR A 497 -2.91 -16.92 20.33
C THR A 497 -4.08 -17.63 19.64
N LEU A 498 -4.48 -17.14 18.47
CA LEU A 498 -5.53 -17.73 17.65
C LEU A 498 -5.23 -19.19 17.28
N THR A 499 -3.95 -19.50 17.11
CA THR A 499 -3.49 -20.78 16.58
C THR A 499 -3.04 -21.74 17.68
N GLY A 500 -2.94 -21.24 18.92
CA GLY A 500 -2.57 -22.02 20.12
C GLY A 500 -1.06 -22.18 20.30
N GLU A 501 -0.25 -21.71 19.36
CA GLU A 501 1.20 -21.60 19.52
C GLU A 501 1.56 -20.47 20.50
N THR A 502 2.70 -20.57 21.18
CA THR A 502 3.18 -19.46 22.03
C THR A 502 3.63 -18.27 21.18
N HIS A 503 3.61 -17.06 21.74
CA HIS A 503 4.10 -15.85 21.06
C HIS A 503 5.50 -16.02 20.46
N LYS A 504 6.40 -16.71 21.18
CA LYS A 504 7.75 -16.99 20.70
C LYS A 504 7.77 -17.93 19.49
N GLN A 505 6.87 -18.90 19.42
CA GLN A 505 6.77 -19.80 18.26
C GLN A 505 6.26 -19.08 17.01
N LEU A 506 5.46 -18.03 17.16
CA LEU A 506 5.00 -17.20 16.03
C LEU A 506 6.12 -16.36 15.39
N VAL A 507 7.24 -16.14 16.08
CA VAL A 507 8.37 -15.36 15.56
C VAL A 507 9.26 -16.24 14.68
N ARG A 508 8.82 -16.44 13.43
CA ARG A 508 9.56 -17.14 12.37
C ARG A 508 9.02 -16.81 10.99
N ALA A 509 9.91 -16.84 10.00
CA ALA A 509 9.60 -17.04 8.58
C ALA A 509 9.73 -18.52 8.22
N ASP A 510 8.78 -19.05 7.44
CA ASP A 510 8.81 -20.41 6.88
C ASP A 510 8.95 -20.38 5.35
N VAL A 511 9.90 -21.13 4.80
CA VAL A 511 9.98 -21.41 3.36
C VAL A 511 9.15 -22.66 3.06
N THR A 512 8.17 -22.52 2.16
CA THR A 512 7.17 -23.57 1.94
C THR A 512 6.97 -23.92 0.47
N PHE A 513 6.47 -25.13 0.25
CA PHE A 513 6.07 -25.62 -1.06
C PHE A 513 4.79 -26.44 -0.98
N PHE A 514 3.88 -26.26 -1.93
CA PHE A 514 2.73 -27.15 -2.13
C PHE A 514 2.24 -27.12 -3.57
N GLU A 515 1.72 -28.24 -4.04
CA GLU A 515 1.07 -28.37 -5.34
C GLU A 515 -0.39 -27.91 -5.24
N THR A 516 -0.92 -27.42 -6.36
CA THR A 516 -2.31 -27.02 -6.53
C THR A 516 -2.96 -27.84 -7.65
N ALA A 517 -4.23 -27.56 -7.95
CA ALA A 517 -4.93 -28.26 -9.02
C ALA A 517 -4.24 -28.07 -10.38
N MET A 518 -4.46 -29.02 -11.29
CA MET A 518 -4.01 -28.96 -12.69
C MET A 518 -2.50 -28.76 -12.88
N GLY A 519 -1.68 -29.32 -11.98
CA GLY A 519 -0.22 -29.28 -12.07
C GLY A 519 0.42 -27.95 -11.64
N GLY A 520 -0.37 -27.08 -11.03
CA GLY A 520 0.11 -25.84 -10.42
C GLY A 520 0.86 -26.08 -9.12
N ALA A 521 1.52 -25.04 -8.63
CA ALA A 521 2.25 -25.09 -7.37
C ALA A 521 2.52 -23.70 -6.81
N VAL A 522 2.81 -23.64 -5.51
CA VAL A 522 3.19 -22.41 -4.82
C VAL A 522 4.49 -22.65 -4.05
N PHE A 523 5.42 -21.72 -4.18
CA PHE A 523 6.64 -21.63 -3.39
C PHE A 523 6.70 -20.26 -2.72
N SER A 524 7.05 -20.22 -1.43
CA SER A 524 7.03 -18.98 -0.64
C SER A 524 8.21 -18.90 0.31
N VAL A 525 8.81 -17.72 0.46
CA VAL A 525 10.03 -17.51 1.29
C VAL A 525 9.76 -16.88 2.66
N GLY A 526 8.73 -16.04 2.75
CA GLY A 526 8.20 -15.50 4.00
C GLY A 526 9.03 -14.44 4.71
N SER A 527 9.86 -13.69 3.99
CA SER A 527 10.70 -12.63 4.56
C SER A 527 10.88 -11.47 3.59
N ILE A 528 10.73 -10.23 4.08
CA ILE A 528 10.98 -9.02 3.27
C ILE A 528 12.45 -8.90 2.86
N THR A 529 13.36 -9.34 3.71
CA THR A 529 14.80 -9.13 3.51
C THR A 529 15.45 -10.17 2.60
N PHE A 530 14.68 -11.17 2.17
CA PHE A 530 15.14 -12.33 1.41
C PHE A 530 15.90 -11.95 0.13
N SER A 531 15.35 -11.02 -0.67
CA SER A 531 15.97 -10.62 -1.94
C SER A 531 17.33 -9.94 -1.76
N GLY A 532 17.61 -9.38 -0.58
CA GLY A 532 18.89 -8.79 -0.23
C GLY A 532 20.04 -9.80 -0.19
N SER A 533 19.76 -11.10 -0.16
CA SER A 533 20.76 -12.16 -0.12
C SER A 533 21.07 -12.78 -1.48
N LEU A 534 20.31 -12.44 -2.53
CA LEU A 534 20.43 -13.07 -3.85
C LEU A 534 21.81 -12.83 -4.49
N SER A 535 22.31 -11.61 -4.46
CA SER A 535 23.57 -11.20 -5.11
C SER A 535 24.83 -11.47 -4.29
N HIS A 536 24.71 -12.05 -3.09
CA HIS A 536 25.86 -12.29 -2.24
C HIS A 536 26.89 -13.21 -2.90
N ASN A 537 28.18 -12.92 -2.69
CA ASN A 537 29.31 -13.72 -3.20
C ASN A 537 29.19 -13.97 -4.71
N ASP A 538 28.99 -12.89 -5.48
CA ASP A 538 28.80 -12.95 -6.95
C ASP A 538 27.75 -13.98 -7.36
N TYR A 539 26.59 -13.95 -6.68
CA TYR A 539 25.44 -14.83 -6.90
C TYR A 539 25.71 -16.32 -6.64
N ASP A 540 26.90 -16.71 -6.15
CA ASP A 540 27.25 -18.07 -5.76
C ASP A 540 27.04 -18.28 -4.26
N ASN A 541 25.77 -18.49 -3.90
CA ASN A 541 25.34 -18.69 -2.53
C ASN A 541 24.09 -19.58 -2.46
N ASN A 542 23.75 -20.06 -1.26
CA ASN A 542 22.63 -20.97 -1.06
C ASN A 542 21.25 -20.36 -1.35
N ILE A 543 21.06 -19.06 -1.15
CA ILE A 543 19.79 -18.39 -1.46
C ILE A 543 19.59 -18.31 -2.97
N SER A 544 20.61 -17.84 -3.71
CA SER A 544 20.60 -17.80 -5.17
C SER A 544 20.37 -19.19 -5.78
N ARG A 545 21.10 -20.22 -5.32
CA ARG A 545 20.95 -21.60 -5.79
C ARG A 545 19.54 -22.14 -5.57
N MET A 546 18.95 -21.90 -4.41
CA MET A 546 17.61 -22.37 -4.07
C MET A 546 16.56 -21.79 -5.03
N ILE A 547 16.62 -20.48 -5.28
CA ILE A 547 15.66 -19.83 -6.19
C ILE A 547 15.88 -20.27 -7.63
N ASP A 548 17.13 -20.49 -8.05
CA ASP A 548 17.46 -21.04 -9.38
C ASP A 548 16.85 -22.42 -9.60
N ASN A 549 16.91 -23.29 -8.58
CA ASN A 549 16.25 -24.60 -8.60
C ASN A 549 14.73 -24.46 -8.77
N VAL A 550 14.09 -23.54 -8.02
CA VAL A 550 12.63 -23.31 -8.09
C VAL A 550 12.18 -22.75 -9.42
N VAL A 551 12.81 -21.69 -9.92
CA VAL A 551 12.47 -21.11 -11.23
C VAL A 551 12.64 -22.16 -12.33
N THR A 552 13.74 -22.91 -12.33
CA THR A 552 14.00 -23.97 -13.30
C THR A 552 12.92 -25.05 -13.25
N ARG A 553 12.60 -25.55 -12.05
CA ARG A 553 11.58 -26.60 -11.88
C ARG A 553 10.18 -26.10 -12.22
N PHE A 554 9.86 -24.84 -11.91
CA PHE A 554 8.55 -24.24 -12.18
C PHE A 554 8.34 -23.93 -13.67
N ARG A 555 9.40 -23.86 -14.48
CA ARG A 555 9.27 -23.78 -15.95
C ARG A 555 9.07 -25.13 -16.63
N ASP A 556 9.44 -26.23 -15.97
CA ASP A 556 9.31 -27.60 -16.50
C ASP A 556 7.86 -28.12 -16.38
N PRO A 557 7.13 -28.39 -17.48
CA PRO A 557 5.74 -28.83 -17.43
C PRO A 557 5.51 -30.18 -16.73
N ALA A 558 6.57 -30.94 -16.40
CA ALA A 558 6.44 -32.18 -15.62
C ALA A 558 5.72 -31.94 -14.27
N GLU A 559 4.81 -32.86 -13.92
CA GLU A 559 4.12 -32.90 -12.62
C GLU A 559 5.11 -33.18 -11.48
N PHE A 560 4.77 -32.73 -10.26
CA PHE A 560 5.62 -32.80 -9.06
C PHE A 560 5.60 -34.16 -8.36
#